data_AF-A0A937AER3-F1
#
_entry.id   AF-A0A937AER3-F1
#
_cell.length_a   1.000
_cell.length_b   1.000
_cell.length_c   1.000
_cell.angle_alpha   90.00
_cell.angle_beta   90.00
_cell.angle_gamma   90.00
#
_symmetry.space_group_name_H-M   'P 1'
#
loop_
_entity.id
_entity.type
_entity.pdbx_description
1 polymer ?
#
loop_
_entity_poly.entity_id
_entity_poly.type
_entity_poly.pdbx_seq_one_letter_code
_entity_poly.pdbx_strand_id
1 'polypeptide(L)'
;MKLAFASAAGVAALCGSASAQVTLNGAFAVDNGFTAYISTSPTLQGTAWLSGNNWQSTITGNTVINAAGTYYLHVIAFDQGGPRMFLGEFSLQNAGGFTGTFSANGGTSLLTNTTDWVVSDTGLGQNTFAPVDQGGNTVNAAIWGQRPNIDASSRFIWGNLDITTTYFSTTIRVIPAPSALGMIALGGLVASRRRR
;
A
#
# COMPACT_ATOMS: atom_id res chain seq x y z
N MET A 1 9.25 40.10 -57.10
CA MET A 1 9.37 39.92 -55.64
C MET A 1 8.82 38.56 -55.26
N LYS A 2 9.68 37.61 -54.88
CA LYS A 2 9.28 36.28 -54.39
C LYS A 2 9.24 36.34 -52.85
N LEU A 3 8.05 36.20 -52.25
CA LEU A 3 7.94 35.98 -50.81
C LEU A 3 8.19 34.48 -50.52
N ALA A 4 9.24 34.20 -49.76
CA ALA A 4 9.49 32.87 -49.21
C ALA A 4 8.73 32.72 -47.89
N PHE A 5 7.84 31.73 -47.80
CA PHE A 5 7.25 31.29 -46.54
C PHE A 5 8.30 30.46 -45.79
N ALA A 6 8.76 30.97 -44.64
CA ALA A 6 9.59 30.20 -43.72
C ALA A 6 8.69 29.27 -42.89
N SER A 7 8.88 27.97 -43.08
CA SER A 7 8.25 26.89 -42.33
C SER A 7 8.77 26.87 -40.89
N ALA A 8 7.87 27.00 -39.91
CA ALA A 8 8.17 26.80 -38.51
C ALA A 8 8.26 25.29 -38.21
N ALA A 9 9.46 24.81 -37.87
CA ALA A 9 9.68 23.45 -37.44
C ALA A 9 9.11 23.25 -36.02
N GLY A 10 8.10 22.38 -35.90
CA GLY A 10 7.53 21.97 -34.61
C GLY A 10 8.48 21.02 -33.88
N VAL A 11 8.91 21.39 -32.69
CA VAL A 11 9.59 20.48 -31.76
C VAL A 11 8.54 19.56 -31.14
N ALA A 12 8.43 18.34 -31.67
CA ALA A 12 7.68 17.28 -31.00
C ALA A 12 8.50 16.80 -29.79
N ALA A 13 8.16 17.28 -28.60
CA ALA A 13 8.72 16.76 -27.36
C ALA A 13 8.29 15.29 -27.20
N LEU A 14 9.24 14.37 -27.38
CA LEU A 14 9.10 12.97 -26.97
C LEU A 14 9.11 12.91 -25.44
N CYS A 15 7.98 13.20 -24.81
CA CYS A 15 7.77 12.85 -23.42
C CYS A 15 7.69 11.33 -23.35
N GLY A 16 8.75 10.67 -22.86
CA GLY A 16 8.69 9.26 -22.51
C GLY A 16 7.57 9.07 -21.50
N SER A 17 6.52 8.33 -21.88
CA SER A 17 5.44 7.96 -20.97
C SER A 17 6.02 7.03 -19.90
N ALA A 18 6.42 7.57 -18.75
CA ALA A 18 6.64 6.73 -17.58
C ALA A 18 5.33 5.97 -17.31
N SER A 19 5.41 4.64 -17.21
CA SER A 19 4.23 3.82 -16.90
C SER A 19 3.63 4.29 -15.57
N ALA A 20 2.33 4.58 -15.57
CA ALA A 20 1.61 4.97 -14.37
C ALA A 20 1.54 3.79 -13.41
N GLN A 21 2.08 3.95 -12.21
CA GLN A 21 2.12 2.88 -11.23
C GLN A 21 2.24 3.39 -9.79
N VAL A 22 1.81 2.57 -8.85
CA VAL A 22 2.08 2.73 -7.43
C VAL A 22 2.88 1.51 -6.97
N THR A 23 4.04 1.73 -6.37
CA THR A 23 4.83 0.66 -5.74
C THR A 23 4.45 0.57 -4.27
N LEU A 24 3.90 -0.57 -3.86
CA LEU A 24 3.71 -0.91 -2.44
C LEU A 24 5.01 -1.52 -1.92
N ASN A 25 5.56 -0.93 -0.86
CA ASN A 25 6.67 -1.47 -0.09
C ASN A 25 6.12 -1.95 1.25
N GLY A 26 6.65 -3.06 1.76
CA GLY A 26 6.30 -3.55 3.09
C GLY A 26 7.50 -4.15 3.82
N ALA A 27 7.51 -3.92 5.13
CA ALA A 27 8.38 -4.57 6.10
C ALA A 27 7.50 -5.32 7.09
N PHE A 28 7.78 -6.61 7.29
CA PHE A 28 6.93 -7.52 8.06
C PHE A 28 7.76 -8.28 9.09
N ALA A 29 7.17 -8.50 10.25
CA ALA A 29 7.57 -9.57 11.15
C ALA A 29 6.29 -10.28 11.58
N VAL A 30 6.21 -11.60 11.40
CA VAL A 30 5.02 -12.40 11.73
C VAL A 30 5.45 -13.67 12.40
N ASP A 31 4.77 -14.01 13.50
CA ASP A 31 5.01 -15.22 14.28
C ASP A 31 3.83 -16.20 14.07
N ASN A 32 4.03 -17.34 13.40
CA ASN A 32 5.29 -17.90 12.87
C ASN A 32 5.59 -17.53 11.41
N GLY A 33 4.57 -17.24 10.61
CA GLY A 33 4.78 -16.95 9.20
C GLY A 33 3.58 -16.34 8.50
N PHE A 34 3.80 -15.88 7.26
CA PHE A 34 2.78 -15.21 6.48
C PHE A 34 2.96 -15.37 4.98
N THR A 35 1.90 -15.05 4.25
CA THR A 35 1.98 -14.62 2.86
C THR A 35 1.12 -13.38 2.66
N ALA A 36 1.69 -12.38 2.00
CA ALA A 36 1.03 -11.14 1.64
C ALA A 36 0.60 -11.18 0.17
N TYR A 37 -0.59 -10.63 -0.08
CA TYR A 37 -1.24 -10.63 -1.38
C TYR A 37 -1.77 -9.25 -1.74
N ILE A 38 -1.89 -9.00 -3.04
CA ILE A 38 -2.68 -7.90 -3.58
C ILE A 38 -3.86 -8.48 -4.35
N SER A 39 -5.05 -8.05 -3.97
CA SER A 39 -6.32 -8.48 -4.57
C SER A 39 -7.15 -7.28 -5.02
N THR A 40 -8.03 -7.48 -5.98
CA THR A 40 -9.09 -6.52 -6.35
C THR A 40 -10.43 -6.88 -5.69
N SER A 41 -10.45 -7.89 -4.82
CA SER A 41 -11.64 -8.34 -4.10
C SER A 41 -11.33 -8.48 -2.61
N PRO A 42 -12.25 -8.07 -1.70
CA PRO A 42 -12.05 -8.23 -0.26
C PRO A 42 -12.10 -9.70 0.20
N THR A 43 -12.61 -10.61 -0.63
CA THR A 43 -12.86 -12.01 -0.27
C THR A 43 -12.02 -13.02 -1.05
N LEU A 44 -11.25 -12.56 -2.04
CA LEU A 44 -10.34 -13.40 -2.80
C LEU A 44 -8.90 -13.07 -2.44
N GLN A 45 -8.08 -14.11 -2.34
CA GLN A 45 -6.67 -14.00 -1.96
C GLN A 45 -5.86 -13.06 -2.87
N GLY A 46 -6.04 -13.15 -4.18
CA GLY A 46 -5.28 -12.33 -5.14
C GLY A 46 -3.89 -12.88 -5.43
N THR A 47 -2.96 -12.00 -5.80
CA THR A 47 -1.60 -12.36 -6.24
C THR A 47 -0.62 -12.23 -5.09
N ALA A 48 0.12 -13.30 -4.78
CA ALA A 48 1.16 -13.31 -3.76
C ALA A 48 2.34 -12.42 -4.19
N TRP A 49 2.92 -11.68 -3.25
CA TRP A 49 4.09 -10.85 -3.54
C TRP A 49 5.19 -10.87 -2.48
N LEU A 50 4.89 -11.34 -1.27
CA LEU A 50 5.88 -11.55 -0.22
C LEU A 50 5.44 -12.66 0.72
N SER A 51 6.38 -13.44 1.22
CA SER A 51 6.14 -14.44 2.25
C SER A 51 7.37 -14.59 3.14
N GLY A 52 7.16 -15.19 4.30
CA GLY A 52 8.24 -15.76 5.08
C GLY A 52 7.75 -16.34 6.40
N ASN A 53 8.68 -16.91 7.15
CA ASN A 53 8.40 -17.82 8.26
C ASN A 53 9.44 -17.69 9.39
N ASN A 54 10.01 -16.50 9.55
CA ASN A 54 11.01 -16.22 10.56
C ASN A 54 10.70 -14.89 11.26
N TRP A 55 9.99 -14.95 12.38
CA TRP A 55 9.61 -13.79 13.19
C TRP A 55 10.80 -13.02 13.76
N GLN A 56 11.97 -13.66 13.87
CA GLN A 56 13.18 -13.01 14.38
C GLN A 56 13.75 -11.99 13.39
N SER A 57 13.36 -12.09 12.12
CA SER A 57 13.83 -11.22 11.04
C SER A 57 12.70 -10.33 10.51
N THR A 58 13.04 -9.09 10.17
CA THR A 58 12.15 -8.23 9.39
C THR A 58 12.28 -8.61 7.92
N ILE A 59 11.20 -9.11 7.34
CA ILE A 59 11.13 -9.49 5.92
C ILE A 59 10.59 -8.30 5.13
N THR A 60 11.37 -7.83 4.16
CA THR A 60 11.01 -6.68 3.34
C THR A 60 10.80 -7.06 1.88
N GLY A 61 9.85 -6.41 1.21
CA GLY A 61 9.62 -6.59 -0.21
C GLY A 61 8.80 -5.46 -0.80
N ASN A 62 8.60 -5.52 -2.11
CA ASN A 62 7.71 -4.59 -2.81
C ASN A 62 6.97 -5.26 -3.97
N THR A 63 5.88 -4.63 -4.39
CA THR A 63 5.09 -5.02 -5.56
C THR A 63 4.52 -3.78 -6.24
N VAL A 64 4.16 -3.90 -7.52
CA VAL A 64 3.69 -2.79 -8.34
C VAL A 64 2.20 -2.96 -8.65
N ILE A 65 1.44 -1.89 -8.44
CA ILE A 65 0.05 -1.74 -8.86
C ILE A 65 0.03 -0.81 -10.07
N ASN A 66 -0.27 -1.37 -11.23
CA ASN A 66 -0.15 -0.71 -12.54
C ASN A 66 -1.47 -0.22 -13.12
N ALA A 67 -2.56 -0.25 -12.35
CA ALA A 67 -3.86 0.26 -12.75
C ALA A 67 -4.52 1.05 -11.62
N ALA A 68 -5.38 2.00 -12.01
CA ALA A 68 -6.25 2.68 -11.07
C ALA A 68 -7.36 1.73 -10.60
N GLY A 69 -7.77 1.85 -9.35
CA GLY A 69 -8.79 0.98 -8.78
C GLY A 69 -8.71 0.90 -7.25
N THR A 70 -9.57 0.05 -6.71
CA THR A 70 -9.53 -0.35 -5.31
C THR A 70 -8.84 -1.70 -5.22
N TYR A 71 -7.85 -1.78 -4.34
CA TYR A 71 -7.07 -2.97 -4.07
C TYR A 71 -7.14 -3.29 -2.58
N TYR A 72 -6.92 -4.55 -2.26
CA TYR A 72 -6.86 -5.06 -0.90
C TYR A 72 -5.47 -5.63 -0.69
N LEU A 73 -4.80 -5.13 0.33
CA LEU A 73 -3.61 -5.78 0.88
C LEU A 73 -4.10 -6.81 1.89
N HIS A 74 -3.96 -8.08 1.53
CA HIS A 74 -4.27 -9.20 2.39
C HIS A 74 -3.00 -9.78 2.97
N VAL A 75 -3.02 -10.12 4.26
CA VAL A 75 -1.97 -10.87 4.92
C VAL A 75 -2.61 -12.08 5.56
N ILE A 76 -2.27 -13.26 5.06
CA ILE A 76 -2.65 -14.52 5.69
C ILE A 76 -1.48 -14.91 6.58
N ALA A 77 -1.69 -14.81 7.88
CA ALA A 77 -0.71 -15.13 8.89
C ALA A 77 -1.06 -16.47 9.54
N PHE A 78 -0.05 -17.27 9.85
CA PHE A 78 -0.20 -18.53 10.57
C PHE A 78 0.78 -18.63 11.73
N ASP A 79 0.34 -19.30 12.77
CA ASP A 79 1.05 -19.67 13.99
C ASP A 79 1.06 -21.20 14.12
N GLN A 80 2.12 -21.74 14.68
CA GLN A 80 2.38 -23.17 14.93
C GLN A 80 2.39 -23.47 16.43
N GLY A 81 2.13 -22.47 17.27
CA GLY A 81 1.85 -22.63 18.70
C GLY A 81 2.60 -21.61 19.55
N GLY A 82 1.92 -21.14 20.60
CA GLY A 82 2.48 -20.19 21.55
C GLY A 82 2.08 -18.74 21.24
N PRO A 83 3.00 -17.78 21.47
CA PRO A 83 2.79 -16.38 21.14
C PRO A 83 2.68 -16.18 19.64
N ARG A 84 1.77 -15.32 19.21
CA ARG A 84 1.55 -15.00 17.79
C ARG A 84 1.47 -13.50 17.59
N MET A 85 1.97 -13.02 16.47
CA MET A 85 1.90 -11.60 16.16
C MET A 85 1.99 -11.37 14.66
N PHE A 86 1.38 -10.28 14.23
CA PHE A 86 1.70 -9.59 12.99
C PHE A 86 2.13 -8.17 13.34
N LEU A 87 3.33 -7.81 12.89
CA LEU A 87 3.86 -6.46 12.94
C LEU A 87 4.29 -6.04 11.54
N GLY A 88 4.03 -4.79 11.17
CA GLY A 88 4.49 -4.29 9.89
C GLY A 88 4.44 -2.78 9.73
N GLU A 89 5.10 -2.34 8.67
CA GLU A 89 5.13 -0.98 8.15
C GLU A 89 5.07 -1.03 6.63
N PHE A 90 4.27 -0.15 6.05
CA PHE A 90 3.94 -0.15 4.63
C PHE A 90 4.00 1.25 4.06
N SER A 91 4.49 1.38 2.82
CA SER A 91 4.49 2.67 2.11
C SER A 91 4.14 2.53 0.63
N LEU A 92 3.46 3.54 0.10
CA LEU A 92 3.09 3.67 -1.29
C LEU A 92 3.98 4.72 -1.95
N GLN A 93 4.73 4.30 -2.96
CA GLN A 93 5.53 5.19 -3.81
C GLN A 93 4.80 5.40 -5.14
N ASN A 94 4.51 6.66 -5.44
CA ASN A 94 3.71 7.07 -6.59
C ASN A 94 4.63 7.38 -7.78
N ALA A 95 4.32 6.83 -8.96
CA ALA A 95 5.08 7.08 -10.19
C ALA A 95 4.17 7.16 -11.42
N GLY A 96 4.64 7.85 -12.47
CA GLY A 96 3.99 7.88 -13.79
C GLY A 96 2.56 8.44 -13.82
N GLY A 97 2.17 9.24 -12.82
CA GLY A 97 0.86 9.89 -12.79
C GLY A 97 -0.26 9.07 -12.16
N PHE A 98 0.04 8.07 -11.32
CA PHE A 98 -0.91 7.52 -10.35
C PHE A 98 -0.57 7.97 -8.93
N THR A 99 -1.62 8.13 -8.12
CA THR A 99 -1.51 8.41 -6.68
C THR A 99 -2.23 7.30 -5.91
N GLY A 100 -1.50 6.61 -5.05
CA GLY A 100 -2.01 5.62 -4.12
C GLY A 100 -2.20 6.19 -2.72
N THR A 101 -3.26 5.78 -2.04
CA THR A 101 -3.48 6.02 -0.60
C THR A 101 -4.02 4.76 0.08
N PHE A 102 -3.65 4.56 1.34
CA PHE A 102 -4.36 3.62 2.20
C PHE A 102 -5.70 4.25 2.58
N SER A 103 -6.80 3.57 2.27
CA SER A 103 -8.15 4.13 2.46
C SER A 103 -8.52 4.28 3.94
N ALA A 104 -7.91 3.46 4.80
CA ALA A 104 -8.20 3.46 6.23
C ALA A 104 -7.71 4.74 6.94
N ASN A 105 -6.52 5.23 6.58
CA ASN A 105 -5.92 6.43 7.19
C ASN A 105 -5.74 7.61 6.23
N GLY A 106 -6.06 7.43 4.95
CA GLY A 106 -5.94 8.45 3.90
C GLY A 106 -4.52 8.79 3.46
N GLY A 107 -3.50 8.16 4.05
CA GLY A 107 -2.08 8.46 3.82
C GLY A 107 -1.40 7.55 2.81
N THR A 108 -0.11 7.79 2.59
CA THR A 108 0.78 6.92 1.79
C THR A 108 1.62 5.97 2.65
N SER A 109 1.49 6.06 3.97
CA SER A 109 2.16 5.17 4.93
C SER A 109 1.13 4.53 5.83
N LEU A 110 1.38 3.30 6.24
CA LEU A 110 0.48 2.54 7.11
C LEU A 110 1.33 1.69 8.06
N LEU A 111 0.96 1.71 9.34
CA LEU A 111 1.56 0.86 10.37
C LEU A 111 0.53 -0.20 10.79
N THR A 112 0.99 -1.32 11.36
CA THR A 112 0.07 -2.22 12.05
C THR A 112 -0.49 -1.54 13.29
N ASN A 113 -1.82 -1.54 13.40
CA ASN A 113 -2.59 -0.99 14.51
C ASN A 113 -4.00 -1.62 14.50
N THR A 114 -4.85 -1.24 15.45
CA THR A 114 -6.19 -1.83 15.61
C THR A 114 -7.31 -1.09 14.87
N THR A 115 -7.00 0.03 14.20
CA THR A 115 -8.01 0.90 13.55
C THR A 115 -7.96 0.83 12.03
N ASP A 116 -6.78 0.67 11.46
CA ASP A 116 -6.55 0.73 10.01
C ASP A 116 -6.50 -0.66 9.36
N TRP A 117 -6.58 -1.70 10.19
CA TRP A 117 -6.61 -3.09 9.81
C TRP A 117 -7.89 -3.73 10.29
N VAL A 118 -8.43 -4.62 9.47
CA VAL A 118 -9.44 -5.58 9.89
C VAL A 118 -8.86 -6.98 9.86
N VAL A 119 -9.38 -7.85 10.71
CA VAL A 119 -8.96 -9.24 10.79
C VAL A 119 -10.18 -10.16 10.75
N SER A 120 -9.98 -11.37 10.24
CA SER A 120 -10.93 -12.47 10.31
C SER A 120 -10.21 -13.75 10.69
N ASP A 121 -10.88 -14.65 11.40
CA ASP A 121 -10.38 -15.98 11.72
C ASP A 121 -11.02 -17.07 10.86
N THR A 122 -11.99 -16.71 10.02
CA THR A 122 -12.76 -17.68 9.21
C THR A 122 -12.49 -17.56 7.71
N GLY A 123 -11.81 -16.50 7.26
CA GLY A 123 -11.44 -16.29 5.87
C GLY A 123 -11.49 -14.83 5.44
N LEU A 124 -10.90 -14.53 4.28
CA LEU A 124 -10.82 -13.17 3.75
C LEU A 124 -12.20 -12.51 3.60
N GLY A 125 -12.34 -11.32 4.17
CA GLY A 125 -13.56 -10.50 4.10
C GLY A 125 -14.79 -11.10 4.82
N GLN A 126 -14.64 -12.17 5.60
CA GLN A 126 -15.73 -12.80 6.35
C GLN A 126 -15.68 -12.41 7.82
N ASN A 127 -16.81 -12.10 8.45
CA ASN A 127 -16.93 -11.89 9.91
C ASN A 127 -15.83 -11.00 10.50
N THR A 128 -15.46 -9.94 9.78
CA THR A 128 -14.28 -9.13 10.12
C THR A 128 -14.49 -8.32 11.40
N PHE A 129 -13.44 -8.24 12.21
CA PHE A 129 -13.40 -7.47 13.45
C PHE A 129 -12.07 -6.70 13.58
N ALA A 130 -11.96 -5.86 14.61
CA ALA A 130 -10.73 -5.14 14.91
C ALA A 130 -9.67 -6.09 15.52
N PRO A 131 -8.40 -6.02 15.09
CA PRO A 131 -7.34 -6.83 15.68
C PRO A 131 -7.17 -6.60 17.19
N VAL A 132 -6.70 -7.62 17.89
CA VAL A 132 -6.25 -7.54 19.28
C VAL A 132 -4.85 -6.92 19.31
N ASP A 133 -4.68 -5.86 20.09
CA ASP A 133 -3.38 -5.24 20.36
C ASP A 133 -2.60 -6.02 21.42
N GLN A 134 -1.36 -6.37 21.11
CA GLN A 134 -0.45 -7.11 22.00
C GLN A 134 0.76 -6.27 22.45
N GLY A 135 0.77 -4.97 22.15
CA GLY A 135 1.81 -4.05 22.56
C GLY A 135 2.51 -3.36 21.40
N GLY A 136 3.43 -2.44 21.74
CA GLY A 136 4.18 -1.66 20.76
C GLY A 136 5.52 -2.29 20.42
N ASN A 137 6.04 -1.95 19.23
CA ASN A 137 7.37 -2.32 18.76
C ASN A 137 8.49 -1.61 19.55
N THR A 138 8.75 -2.08 20.77
CA THR A 138 9.71 -1.45 21.70
C THR A 138 10.72 -2.46 22.20
N VAL A 139 11.86 -1.96 22.72
CA VAL A 139 12.91 -2.82 23.31
C VAL A 139 12.42 -3.68 24.46
N ASN A 140 11.36 -3.26 25.16
CA ASN A 140 10.76 -3.95 26.30
C ASN A 140 9.48 -4.71 25.92
N ALA A 141 9.18 -4.86 24.63
CA ALA A 141 8.05 -5.66 24.18
C ALA A 141 8.30 -7.12 24.53
N ALA A 142 7.48 -7.68 25.42
CA ALA A 142 7.69 -8.96 26.11
C ALA A 142 8.46 -10.03 25.31
N ILE A 143 7.76 -10.84 24.50
CA ILE A 143 8.34 -12.07 23.94
C ILE A 143 9.09 -11.80 22.63
N TRP A 144 8.68 -10.79 21.85
CA TRP A 144 9.26 -10.52 20.53
C TRP A 144 10.36 -9.45 20.55
N GLY A 145 10.44 -8.61 21.58
CA GLY A 145 11.33 -7.45 21.62
C GLY A 145 11.10 -6.47 20.45
N GLN A 146 12.02 -5.53 20.27
CA GLN A 146 11.95 -4.61 19.14
C GLN A 146 12.31 -5.32 17.83
N ARG A 147 11.51 -5.10 16.78
CA ARG A 147 11.81 -5.49 15.41
C ARG A 147 12.48 -4.30 14.70
N PRO A 148 13.77 -4.40 14.35
CA PRO A 148 14.45 -3.32 13.64
C PRO A 148 13.87 -3.16 12.23
N ASN A 149 13.97 -1.96 11.66
CA ASN A 149 13.42 -1.60 10.34
C ASN A 149 11.89 -1.69 10.21
N ILE A 150 11.19 -1.67 11.35
CA ILE A 150 9.76 -1.36 11.44
C ILE A 150 9.64 -0.23 12.45
N ASP A 151 8.81 0.78 12.16
CA ASP A 151 8.59 1.93 13.05
C ASP A 151 8.24 1.48 14.48
N ALA A 152 8.75 2.21 15.47
CA ALA A 152 8.52 1.91 16.89
C ALA A 152 7.06 2.14 17.31
N SER A 153 6.30 2.90 16.52
CA SER A 153 4.88 3.19 16.72
C SER A 153 3.97 2.07 16.22
N SER A 154 4.50 1.10 15.45
CA SER A 154 3.75 -0.08 15.04
C SER A 154 3.34 -0.94 16.24
N ARG A 155 2.16 -1.55 16.14
CA ARG A 155 1.57 -2.42 17.16
C ARG A 155 1.64 -3.87 16.72
N PHE A 156 2.01 -4.76 17.65
CA PHE A 156 1.83 -6.19 17.48
C PHE A 156 0.33 -6.47 17.51
N ILE A 157 -0.22 -7.00 16.42
CA ILE A 157 -1.64 -7.28 16.31
C ILE A 157 -1.90 -8.75 16.02
N TRP A 158 -3.05 -9.26 16.46
CA TRP A 158 -3.57 -10.57 16.06
C TRP A 158 -5.10 -10.61 15.89
N GLY A 159 -5.63 -11.70 15.37
CA GLY A 159 -7.04 -12.08 15.50
C GLY A 159 -7.34 -12.69 16.86
N ASN A 160 -8.24 -13.67 16.92
CA ASN A 160 -8.47 -14.43 18.14
C ASN A 160 -7.20 -15.20 18.56
N LEU A 161 -6.80 -15.06 19.83
CA LEU A 161 -5.65 -15.72 20.43
C LEU A 161 -5.85 -17.22 20.72
N ASP A 162 -6.95 -17.81 20.27
CA ASP A 162 -7.16 -19.26 20.19
C ASP A 162 -7.03 -19.80 18.75
N ILE A 163 -6.89 -18.92 17.76
CA ILE A 163 -6.82 -19.28 16.34
C ILE A 163 -5.39 -19.14 15.82
N THR A 164 -4.96 -20.18 15.09
CA THR A 164 -3.62 -20.28 14.52
C THR A 164 -3.49 -19.63 13.15
N THR A 165 -4.56 -19.52 12.37
CA THR A 165 -4.53 -18.85 11.05
C THR A 165 -5.50 -17.68 11.04
N THR A 166 -4.99 -16.49 10.75
CA THR A 166 -5.80 -15.27 10.73
C THR A 166 -5.55 -14.46 9.47
N TYR A 167 -6.56 -13.71 9.06
CA TYR A 167 -6.66 -13.06 7.76
C TYR A 167 -6.78 -11.54 7.94
N PHE A 168 -5.67 -10.83 7.84
CA PHE A 168 -5.66 -9.37 7.93
C PHE A 168 -5.92 -8.75 6.57
N SER A 169 -6.61 -7.60 6.58
CA SER A 169 -6.88 -6.84 5.37
C SER A 169 -6.86 -5.34 5.64
N THR A 170 -6.40 -4.60 4.65
CA THR A 170 -6.59 -3.15 4.54
C THR A 170 -6.78 -2.77 3.08
N THR A 171 -7.30 -1.58 2.81
CA THR A 171 -7.69 -1.15 1.46
C THR A 171 -6.73 -0.10 0.93
N ILE A 172 -6.29 -0.27 -0.31
CA ILE A 172 -5.47 0.69 -1.07
C ILE A 172 -6.34 1.25 -2.18
N ARG A 173 -6.36 2.58 -2.32
CA ARG A 173 -7.01 3.28 -3.42
C ARG A 173 -5.95 3.86 -4.33
N VAL A 174 -5.99 3.50 -5.61
CA VAL A 174 -5.12 4.07 -6.64
C VAL A 174 -5.97 4.88 -7.61
N ILE A 175 -5.63 6.14 -7.80
CA ILE A 175 -6.31 7.04 -8.75
C ILE A 175 -5.33 7.64 -9.74
N PRO A 176 -5.77 7.99 -10.97
CA PRO A 176 -4.98 8.84 -11.84
C PRO A 176 -4.72 10.19 -11.17
N ALA A 177 -3.45 10.58 -11.12
CA ALA A 177 -3.08 11.92 -10.74
C ALA A 177 -3.67 12.91 -11.77
N PRO A 178 -4.10 14.11 -11.33
CA PRO A 178 -4.55 15.13 -12.25
C PRO A 178 -3.45 15.40 -13.29
N SER A 179 -3.75 15.19 -14.57
CA SER A 179 -2.74 15.41 -15.61
C SER A 179 -2.37 16.89 -15.66
N ALA A 180 -1.07 17.20 -15.68
CA ALA A 180 -0.57 18.57 -15.80
C ALA A 180 -1.14 19.28 -17.04
N LEU A 181 -1.45 18.53 -18.11
CA LEU A 181 -2.10 19.03 -19.31
C LEU A 181 -3.54 19.54 -19.05
N GLY A 182 -4.30 18.87 -18.19
CA GLY A 182 -5.62 19.35 -17.77
C GLY A 182 -5.52 20.66 -16.99
N MET A 183 -4.53 20.78 -16.11
CA MET A 183 -4.29 22.00 -15.32
C MET A 183 -3.80 23.18 -16.18
N ILE A 184 -2.92 22.93 -17.16
CA ILE A 184 -2.43 23.96 -18.10
C ILE A 184 -3.55 24.42 -19.05
N ALA A 185 -4.40 23.49 -19.53
CA ALA A 185 -5.52 23.83 -20.40
C ALA A 185 -6.55 24.74 -19.68
N LEU A 186 -6.88 24.44 -18.42
CA LEU A 186 -7.72 25.33 -17.61
C LEU A 186 -7.04 26.68 -17.34
N GLY A 187 -5.76 26.69 -16.99
CA GLY A 187 -5.01 27.93 -16.77
C GLY A 187 -4.98 28.84 -18.02
N GLY A 188 -4.80 28.25 -19.21
CA GLY A 188 -4.82 28.96 -20.49
C GLY A 188 -6.20 29.52 -20.87
N LEU A 189 -7.28 28.80 -20.59
CA LEU A 189 -8.66 29.26 -20.80
C LEU A 189 -9.05 30.41 -19.86
N VAL A 190 -8.57 30.39 -18.61
CA VAL A 190 -8.80 31.48 -17.64
C VAL A 190 -7.97 32.71 -17.98
N ALA A 191 -6.70 32.54 -18.38
CA ALA A 191 -5.84 33.65 -18.79
C ALA A 191 -6.31 34.33 -20.08
N SER A 192 -6.85 33.57 -21.04
CA SER A 192 -7.39 34.13 -22.30
C SER A 192 -8.73 34.86 -22.12
N ARG A 193 -9.54 34.50 -21.12
CA ARG A 193 -10.76 35.24 -20.76
C ARG A 193 -10.51 36.58 -20.05
N ARG A 194 -9.35 36.76 -19.41
CA ARG A 194 -8.98 38.01 -18.72
C ARG A 194 -8.41 39.10 -19.65
N ARG A 195 -8.22 38.81 -20.93
CA ARG A 195 -7.70 39.75 -21.95
C ARG A 195 -8.76 40.21 -22.96
N ARG A 196 -10.04 40.18 -22.60
CA ARG A 196 -11.12 40.81 -23.38
C ARG A 196 -11.71 41.97 -22.61
#